data_AF-A0A0S9BUJ6-F1
#
_entry.id   AF-A0A0S9BUJ6-F1
#
_cell.length_a   1.000
_cell.length_b   1.000
_cell.length_c   1.000
_cell.angle_alpha   90.00
_cell.angle_beta   90.00
_cell.angle_gamma   90.00
#
_symmetry.space_group_name_H-M   'P 1'
#
loop_
_entity.id
_entity.type
_entity.pdbx_description
1 polymer ?
#
loop_
_entity_poly.entity_id
_entity_poly.type
_entity_poly.pdbx_seq_one_letter_code
_entity_poly.pdbx_strand_id
1 'polypeptide(L)'
;MGDYRGVSELQETPPAAPASPAGTTGTEAPGQPPVKPVLTAGAAKRANASVIGMIIALVLSIATFLPIVLMNPSPKSDGYRPDINVSAVARNAADVAGFTPAAPETGETFRANYARWESGTGSGVPTWEVGYLTPKEAFIGMVQTRQANPTWLLQQVKSAPVTGSRSAGGRDWELRDTGKGEKSMVLVDAGGTTVILTGSAQLDEFTTLATAVVKALDTKAGASPGSTAVATVSPSAATSP
;
A
#
# COMPACT_ATOMS: atom_id res chain seq x y z
N MET A 1 -62.63 43.69 -23.08
CA MET A 1 -63.22 42.68 -22.20
C MET A 1 -62.38 42.63 -20.93
N GLY A 2 -62.94 43.15 -19.85
CA GLY A 2 -62.63 42.95 -18.42
C GLY A 2 -61.18 42.80 -17.93
N ASP A 3 -60.78 43.80 -17.16
CA ASP A 3 -59.68 43.89 -16.20
C ASP A 3 -59.67 42.78 -15.14
N TYR A 4 -58.48 42.43 -14.61
CA TYR A 4 -58.13 42.45 -13.17
C TYR A 4 -56.59 42.33 -13.04
N ARG A 5 -55.89 43.46 -13.08
CA ARG A 5 -54.54 43.61 -12.52
C ARG A 5 -54.48 44.88 -11.67
N GLY A 6 -54.32 44.66 -10.38
CA GLY A 6 -54.10 45.62 -9.29
C GLY A 6 -54.36 44.86 -8.00
N VAL A 7 -53.61 44.92 -6.91
CA VAL A 7 -52.42 45.64 -6.42
C VAL A 7 -51.93 44.78 -5.22
N SER A 8 -50.64 44.64 -4.91
CA SER A 8 -49.83 45.49 -4.02
C SER A 8 -48.35 45.09 -4.21
N GLU A 9 -47.40 46.00 -4.44
CA GLU A 9 -46.64 46.75 -3.41
C GLU A 9 -46.25 45.85 -2.23
N LEU A 10 -44.97 45.52 -2.03
CA LEU A 10 -43.95 46.45 -1.53
C LEU A 10 -42.59 46.31 -2.25
N GLN A 11 -42.10 47.48 -2.62
CA GLN A 11 -40.77 47.84 -3.08
C GLN A 11 -39.85 47.96 -1.85
N GLU A 12 -38.57 47.56 -1.94
CA GLU A 12 -37.43 48.35 -1.42
C GLU A 12 -36.07 47.65 -1.66
N THR A 13 -35.40 48.16 -2.69
CA THR A 13 -33.97 48.45 -2.84
C THR A 13 -33.07 48.21 -1.60
N PRO A 14 -31.92 47.53 -1.75
CA PRO A 14 -30.95 47.39 -0.66
C PRO A 14 -30.32 48.75 -0.31
N PRO A 15 -30.30 49.19 0.95
CA PRO A 15 -29.57 50.39 1.33
C PRO A 15 -28.06 50.11 1.48
N ALA A 16 -27.33 51.18 1.16
CA ALA A 16 -25.89 51.29 1.07
C ALA A 16 -25.10 50.91 2.33
N ALA A 17 -23.89 50.41 2.08
CA ALA A 17 -22.83 50.27 3.07
C ALA A 17 -22.43 51.64 3.65
N PRO A 18 -22.38 51.80 4.99
CA PRO A 18 -21.79 52.98 5.59
C PRO A 18 -20.26 52.89 5.58
N ALA A 19 -19.68 54.03 5.25
CA ALA A 19 -18.27 54.31 5.04
C ALA A 19 -17.38 53.92 6.22
N SER A 20 -16.18 53.42 5.89
CA SER A 20 -15.03 53.41 6.81
C SER A 20 -14.55 54.86 7.00
N PRO A 21 -14.46 55.39 8.23
CA PRO A 21 -13.79 56.64 8.45
C PRO A 21 -12.28 56.45 8.26
N ALA A 22 -11.70 57.39 7.54
CA ALA A 22 -10.28 57.48 7.23
C ALA A 22 -9.40 57.27 8.47
N GLY A 23 -8.45 56.34 8.37
CA GLY A 23 -7.25 56.38 9.18
C GLY A 23 -6.39 57.55 8.70
N THR A 24 -6.59 58.71 9.33
CA THR A 24 -5.67 59.84 9.22
C THR A 24 -4.29 59.42 9.72
N THR A 25 -3.33 59.50 8.81
CA THR A 25 -1.93 59.86 8.96
C THR A 25 -1.46 60.18 10.38
N GLY A 26 -0.36 59.54 10.80
CA GLY A 26 0.33 59.92 12.03
C GLY A 26 1.69 59.28 12.13
N THR A 27 2.61 59.75 11.29
CA THR A 27 4.06 59.58 11.45
C THR A 27 4.49 59.72 12.91
N GLU A 28 5.32 58.77 13.31
CA GLU A 28 6.15 58.70 14.49
C GLU A 28 6.62 60.07 15.02
N ALA A 29 6.24 60.37 16.27
CA ALA A 29 6.93 61.36 17.09
C ALA A 29 7.97 60.63 17.96
N PRO A 30 9.25 61.00 17.91
CA PRO A 30 10.30 60.31 18.66
C PRO A 30 10.26 60.74 20.14
N GLY A 31 10.26 59.77 21.05
CA GLY A 31 10.67 60.04 22.44
C GLY A 31 9.74 59.61 23.59
N GLN A 32 8.81 58.65 23.40
CA GLN A 32 8.02 58.14 24.53
C GLN A 32 8.53 56.76 24.99
N PRO A 33 8.94 56.59 26.27
CA PRO A 33 9.44 55.31 26.76
C PRO A 33 8.34 54.25 26.70
N PRO A 34 8.68 52.96 26.54
CA PRO A 34 7.69 51.90 26.37
C PRO A 34 6.80 51.81 27.61
N VAL A 35 5.55 52.25 27.48
CA VAL A 35 4.55 52.12 28.55
C VAL A 35 4.15 50.65 28.61
N LYS A 36 4.61 49.94 29.64
CA LYS A 36 4.15 48.58 29.92
C LYS A 36 2.64 48.66 30.20
N PRO A 37 1.76 48.04 29.39
CA PRO A 37 0.33 48.08 29.66
C PRO A 37 0.06 47.27 30.93
N VAL A 38 -0.18 47.97 32.04
CA VAL A 38 -0.64 47.33 33.28
C VAL A 38 -2.14 47.14 33.15
N LEU A 39 -2.58 45.89 32.99
CA LEU A 39 -4.00 45.55 32.96
C LEU A 39 -4.64 46.07 34.25
N THR A 40 -5.64 46.97 34.13
CA THR A 40 -6.41 47.42 35.29
C THR A 40 -7.09 46.22 35.94
N ALA A 41 -7.23 46.22 37.27
CA ALA A 41 -7.75 45.07 38.02
C ALA A 41 -9.12 44.56 37.50
N GLY A 42 -9.95 45.46 36.94
CA GLY A 42 -11.21 45.11 36.27
C GLY A 42 -11.03 44.40 34.92
N ALA A 43 -10.01 44.77 34.13
CA ALA A 43 -9.66 44.10 32.87
C ALA A 43 -9.03 42.71 33.11
N ALA A 44 -8.18 42.58 34.13
CA ALA A 44 -7.61 41.29 34.53
C ALA A 44 -8.68 40.30 35.04
N LYS A 45 -9.67 40.79 35.81
CA LYS A 45 -10.80 39.95 36.29
C LYS A 45 -11.68 39.46 35.14
N ARG A 46 -11.93 40.29 34.12
CA ARG A 46 -12.69 39.91 32.92
C ARG A 46 -11.93 38.95 32.00
N ALA A 47 -10.62 39.14 31.86
CA ALA A 47 -9.76 38.20 31.13
C ALA A 47 -9.71 36.83 31.84
N ASN A 48 -9.55 36.80 33.17
CA ASN A 48 -9.60 35.56 33.94
C ASN A 48 -10.97 34.88 33.87
N ALA A 49 -12.08 35.64 33.84
CA ALA A 49 -13.41 35.06 33.65
C ALA A 49 -13.56 34.40 32.25
N SER A 50 -12.97 35.00 31.21
CA SER A 50 -12.91 34.42 29.86
C SER A 50 -12.06 33.14 29.83
N VAL A 51 -10.90 33.15 30.50
CA VAL A 51 -10.01 31.98 30.60
C VAL A 51 -10.64 30.85 31.40
N ILE A 52 -11.30 31.15 32.52
CA ILE A 52 -12.03 30.15 33.33
C ILE A 52 -13.17 29.55 32.51
N GLY A 53 -13.93 30.37 31.77
CA GLY A 53 -14.97 29.89 30.86
C GLY A 53 -14.43 28.99 29.76
N MET A 54 -13.27 29.33 29.19
CA MET A 54 -12.59 28.51 28.17
C MET A 54 -12.14 27.15 28.73
N ILE A 55 -11.58 27.12 29.95
CA ILE A 55 -11.17 25.88 30.61
C ILE A 55 -12.40 25.01 30.92
N ILE A 56 -13.48 25.61 31.44
CA ILE A 56 -14.73 24.89 31.71
C ILE A 56 -15.30 24.31 30.40
N ALA A 57 -15.32 25.08 29.31
CA ALA A 57 -15.79 24.61 28.01
C ALA A 57 -14.92 23.47 27.45
N LEU A 58 -13.60 23.54 27.60
CA LEU A 58 -12.68 22.47 27.20
C LEU A 58 -12.92 21.18 28.01
N VAL A 59 -13.05 21.30 29.33
CA VAL A 59 -13.31 20.15 30.21
C VAL A 59 -14.67 19.54 29.92
N LEU A 60 -15.71 20.34 29.70
CA LEU A 60 -17.03 19.85 29.32
C LEU A 60 -17.02 19.13 27.97
N SER A 61 -16.27 19.67 26.99
CA SER A 61 -16.09 19.02 25.68
C SER A 61 -15.41 17.66 25.84
N ILE A 62 -14.28 17.59 26.55
CA ILE A 62 -13.57 16.33 26.83
C ILE A 62 -14.48 15.37 27.59
N ALA A 63 -15.15 15.82 28.66
CA ALA A 63 -16.04 14.98 29.46
C ALA A 63 -17.21 14.42 28.65
N THR A 64 -17.67 15.13 27.62
CA THR A 64 -18.73 14.67 26.72
C THR A 64 -18.21 13.60 25.74
N PHE A 65 -17.03 13.79 25.15
CA PHE A 65 -16.49 12.87 24.14
C PHE A 65 -15.72 11.68 24.72
N LEU A 66 -15.07 11.84 25.87
CA LEU A 66 -14.28 10.80 26.54
C LEU A 66 -15.06 9.48 26.75
N PRO A 67 -16.31 9.47 27.27
CA PRO A 67 -17.04 8.22 27.44
C PRO A 67 -17.36 7.55 26.09
N ILE A 68 -17.61 8.31 25.03
CA ILE A 68 -17.85 7.77 23.68
C ILE A 68 -16.57 7.09 23.15
N VAL A 69 -15.42 7.74 23.34
CA VAL A 69 -14.11 7.21 22.93
C VAL A 69 -13.75 5.95 23.74
N LEU A 70 -13.99 5.95 25.05
CA LEU A 70 -13.72 4.80 25.92
C LEU A 70 -14.70 3.64 25.69
N MET A 71 -15.93 3.92 25.28
CA MET A 71 -16.94 2.92 24.92
C MET A 71 -16.71 2.32 23.52
N ASN A 72 -15.76 2.86 22.74
CA ASN A 72 -15.31 2.23 21.51
C ASN A 72 -14.18 1.25 21.84
N PRO A 73 -14.46 -0.04 22.11
CA PRO A 73 -13.40 -1.02 22.28
C PRO A 73 -12.58 -1.03 20.99
N SER A 74 -11.26 -0.78 21.10
CA SER A 74 -10.35 -1.08 19.99
C SER A 74 -10.66 -2.48 19.49
N PRO A 75 -10.73 -2.72 18.15
CA PRO A 75 -11.03 -4.03 17.62
C PRO A 75 -10.15 -5.08 18.29
N LYS A 76 -10.75 -5.92 19.16
CA LYS A 76 -10.06 -7.01 19.88
C LYS A 76 -9.78 -8.21 18.99
N SER A 77 -10.24 -8.16 17.74
CA SER A 77 -9.71 -9.04 16.73
C SER A 77 -8.32 -8.55 16.39
N ASP A 78 -7.31 -9.39 16.62
CA ASP A 78 -6.31 -9.60 15.57
C ASP A 78 -7.07 -9.60 14.23
N GLY A 79 -7.10 -8.45 13.55
CA GLY A 79 -8.09 -8.18 12.49
C GLY A 79 -8.13 -9.34 11.51
N TYR A 80 -9.34 -9.77 11.08
CA TYR A 80 -9.57 -10.91 10.19
C TYR A 80 -8.31 -11.25 9.35
N ARG A 81 -7.63 -12.33 9.75
CA ARG A 81 -6.36 -12.78 9.16
C ARG A 81 -6.69 -13.96 8.25
N PRO A 82 -6.83 -13.77 6.93
CA PRO A 82 -7.09 -14.88 6.03
C PRO A 82 -5.91 -15.85 6.10
N ASP A 83 -6.18 -17.11 6.44
CA ASP A 83 -5.17 -18.17 6.33
C ASP A 83 -5.14 -18.67 4.88
N ILE A 84 -4.34 -18.00 4.05
CA ILE A 84 -4.25 -18.30 2.62
C ILE A 84 -3.26 -19.43 2.39
N ASN A 85 -3.77 -20.61 2.05
CA ASN A 85 -2.94 -21.71 1.57
C ASN A 85 -2.56 -21.50 0.10
N VAL A 86 -1.45 -20.80 -0.14
CA VAL A 86 -0.94 -20.49 -1.48
C VAL A 86 -0.74 -21.75 -2.32
N SER A 87 -0.20 -22.82 -1.75
CA SER A 87 0.05 -24.08 -2.45
C SER A 87 -1.24 -24.76 -2.92
N ALA A 88 -2.31 -24.72 -2.12
CA ALA A 88 -3.61 -25.25 -2.51
C ALA A 88 -4.23 -24.41 -3.64
N VAL A 89 -4.18 -23.08 -3.54
CA VAL A 89 -4.72 -22.20 -4.59
C VAL A 89 -3.92 -22.33 -5.88
N ALA A 90 -2.59 -22.43 -5.80
CA ALA A 90 -1.72 -22.64 -6.96
C ALA A 90 -2.03 -23.96 -7.69
N ARG A 91 -2.28 -25.04 -6.93
CA ARG A 91 -2.70 -26.33 -7.51
C ARG A 91 -4.03 -26.22 -8.24
N ASN A 92 -5.02 -25.54 -7.65
CA ASN A 92 -6.32 -25.32 -8.29
C ASN A 92 -6.23 -24.45 -9.56
N ALA A 93 -5.29 -23.51 -9.59
CA ALA A 93 -5.07 -22.64 -10.74
C ALA A 93 -4.24 -23.29 -11.86
N ALA A 94 -3.50 -24.38 -11.58
CA ALA A 94 -2.50 -24.92 -12.51
C ALA A 94 -3.06 -25.32 -13.87
N ASP A 95 -4.25 -25.95 -13.89
CA ASP A 95 -4.88 -26.41 -15.12
C ASP A 95 -5.29 -25.23 -16.02
N VAL A 96 -5.91 -24.21 -15.42
CA VAL A 96 -6.35 -23.01 -16.15
C VAL A 96 -5.16 -22.14 -16.57
N ALA A 97 -4.12 -22.10 -15.74
CA ALA A 97 -2.90 -21.37 -16.03
C ALA A 97 -2.08 -21.99 -17.16
N GLY A 98 -2.24 -23.30 -17.41
CA GLY A 98 -1.40 -24.07 -18.32
C GLY A 98 0.04 -24.20 -17.83
N PHE A 99 0.36 -23.74 -16.62
CA PHE A 99 1.65 -23.87 -15.94
C PHE A 99 1.43 -24.07 -14.44
N THR A 100 2.34 -24.81 -13.78
CA THR A 100 2.36 -24.88 -12.31
C THR A 100 2.74 -23.52 -11.73
N PRO A 101 1.82 -22.83 -11.04
CA PRO A 101 2.11 -21.53 -10.46
C PRO A 101 3.04 -21.69 -9.26
N ALA A 102 3.95 -20.73 -9.08
CA ALA A 102 4.91 -20.75 -7.98
C ALA A 102 4.18 -20.56 -6.65
N ALA A 103 4.40 -21.47 -5.71
CA ALA A 103 3.94 -21.38 -4.34
C ALA A 103 5.16 -21.44 -3.41
N PRO A 104 5.87 -20.31 -3.21
CA PRO A 104 7.05 -20.29 -2.36
C PRO A 104 6.68 -20.59 -0.91
N GLU A 105 7.40 -21.52 -0.31
CA GLU A 105 7.33 -21.78 1.13
C GLU A 105 8.15 -20.74 1.87
N THR A 106 7.48 -19.77 2.46
CA THR A 106 8.09 -18.67 3.23
C THR A 106 8.20 -18.96 4.73
N GLY A 107 7.76 -20.16 5.15
CA GLY A 107 7.62 -20.49 6.57
C GLY A 107 6.75 -19.48 7.31
N GLU A 108 7.08 -19.23 8.58
CA GLU A 108 6.37 -18.23 9.41
C GLU A 108 6.87 -16.79 9.19
N THR A 109 7.88 -16.59 8.32
CA THR A 109 8.50 -15.26 8.13
C THR A 109 7.67 -14.31 7.27
N PHE A 110 7.04 -14.81 6.20
CA PHE A 110 6.11 -14.02 5.39
C PHE A 110 4.72 -14.61 5.50
N ARG A 111 3.72 -13.72 5.55
CA ARG A 111 2.32 -14.11 5.55
C ARG A 111 1.70 -13.82 4.19
N ALA A 112 1.03 -14.79 3.60
CA ALA A 112 0.21 -14.54 2.42
C ALA A 112 -1.03 -13.70 2.78
N ASN A 113 -1.25 -12.61 2.04
CA ASN A 113 -2.42 -11.74 2.14
C ASN A 113 -3.51 -12.17 1.15
N TYR A 114 -3.11 -12.57 -0.05
CA TYR A 114 -3.99 -13.11 -1.09
C TYR A 114 -3.22 -14.03 -2.02
N ALA A 115 -3.92 -14.95 -2.69
CA ALA A 115 -3.41 -15.74 -3.80
C ALA A 115 -4.54 -15.94 -4.80
N ARG A 116 -4.31 -15.68 -6.09
CA ARG A 116 -5.34 -15.75 -7.12
C ARG A 116 -4.78 -15.94 -8.52
N TRP A 117 -5.61 -16.53 -9.37
CA TRP A 117 -5.43 -16.51 -10.81
C TRP A 117 -6.24 -15.36 -11.40
N GLU A 118 -5.59 -14.54 -12.23
CA GLU A 118 -6.21 -13.48 -13.00
C GLU A 118 -6.16 -13.85 -14.47
N SER A 119 -7.33 -13.94 -15.12
CA SER A 119 -7.43 -14.39 -16.51
C SER A 119 -6.97 -13.36 -17.55
N GLY A 120 -6.53 -12.17 -17.11
CA GLY A 120 -6.00 -11.13 -17.98
C GLY A 120 -7.06 -10.33 -18.74
N THR A 121 -8.31 -10.28 -18.28
CA THR A 121 -9.41 -9.56 -18.97
C THR A 121 -9.15 -8.06 -19.14
N GLY A 122 -8.38 -7.43 -18.24
CA GLY A 122 -7.99 -6.02 -18.34
C GLY A 122 -6.64 -5.77 -19.04
N SER A 123 -5.65 -6.63 -18.80
CA SER A 123 -4.28 -6.46 -19.29
C SER A 123 -3.95 -7.20 -20.59
N GLY A 124 -4.80 -8.15 -20.99
CA GLY A 124 -4.51 -9.13 -22.05
C GLY A 124 -3.44 -10.17 -21.66
N VAL A 125 -2.96 -10.15 -20.41
CA VAL A 125 -1.91 -11.05 -19.92
C VAL A 125 -2.44 -11.78 -18.68
N PRO A 126 -2.72 -13.09 -18.79
CA PRO A 126 -3.15 -13.88 -17.65
C PRO A 126 -1.99 -14.06 -16.65
N THR A 127 -2.28 -13.91 -15.37
CA THR A 127 -1.28 -13.85 -14.29
C THR A 127 -1.68 -14.69 -13.09
N TRP A 128 -0.68 -15.35 -12.52
CA TRP A 128 -0.74 -15.85 -11.15
C TRP A 128 -0.24 -14.77 -10.20
N GLU A 129 -1.04 -14.40 -9.20
CA GLU A 129 -0.71 -13.32 -8.27
C GLU A 129 -0.76 -13.81 -6.82
N VAL A 130 0.25 -13.44 -6.04
CA VAL A 130 0.28 -13.68 -4.59
C VAL A 130 0.81 -12.47 -3.87
N GLY A 131 0.09 -11.98 -2.87
CA GLY A 131 0.55 -10.89 -2.02
C GLY A 131 1.12 -11.41 -0.71
N TYR A 132 2.28 -10.91 -0.31
CA TYR A 132 2.92 -11.24 0.96
C TYR A 132 3.06 -10.00 1.86
N LEU A 133 2.77 -10.17 3.14
CA LEU A 133 3.17 -9.26 4.20
C LEU A 133 4.49 -9.76 4.79
N THR A 134 5.45 -8.85 4.90
CA THR A 134 6.81 -9.15 5.40
C THR A 134 6.87 -9.06 6.93
N PRO A 135 7.96 -9.55 7.57
CA PRO A 135 8.15 -9.42 9.02
C PRO A 135 8.08 -7.97 9.51
N LYS A 136 8.48 -7.00 8.67
CA LYS A 136 8.45 -5.56 8.98
C LYS A 136 7.13 -4.88 8.57
N GLU A 137 6.08 -5.67 8.39
CA GLU A 137 4.73 -5.21 8.00
C GLU A 137 4.68 -4.45 6.66
N ALA A 138 5.69 -4.64 5.80
CA ALA A 138 5.68 -4.15 4.43
C ALA A 138 4.98 -5.15 3.50
N PHE A 139 4.73 -4.73 2.27
CA PHE A 139 4.06 -5.55 1.26
C PHE A 139 5.01 -5.91 0.11
N ILE A 140 4.95 -7.16 -0.35
CA ILE A 140 5.55 -7.62 -1.61
C ILE A 140 4.50 -8.44 -2.38
N GLY A 141 4.11 -7.97 -3.55
CA GLY A 141 3.32 -8.71 -4.52
C GLY A 141 4.22 -9.51 -5.45
N MET A 142 3.91 -10.79 -5.64
CA MET A 142 4.48 -11.66 -6.66
C MET A 142 3.49 -11.81 -7.80
N VAL A 143 3.96 -11.62 -9.02
CA VAL A 143 3.20 -11.89 -10.24
C VAL A 143 3.99 -12.82 -11.15
N GLN A 144 3.35 -13.84 -11.68
CA GLN A 144 3.95 -14.80 -12.60
C GLN A 144 3.08 -14.99 -13.84
N THR A 145 3.69 -15.03 -15.02
CA THR A 145 2.97 -15.31 -16.28
C THR A 145 3.87 -16.00 -17.30
N ARG A 146 3.29 -16.75 -18.25
CA ARG A 146 3.96 -17.24 -19.47
C ARG A 146 3.84 -16.30 -20.66
N GLN A 147 2.98 -15.29 -20.60
CA GLN A 147 2.62 -14.44 -21.73
C GLN A 147 3.06 -12.99 -21.50
N ALA A 148 4.19 -12.80 -20.81
CA ALA A 148 4.76 -11.48 -20.58
C ALA A 148 5.08 -10.80 -21.92
N ASN A 149 4.71 -9.54 -22.04
CA ASN A 149 5.08 -8.68 -23.16
C ASN A 149 5.67 -7.35 -22.63
N PRO A 150 6.43 -6.60 -23.46
CA PRO A 150 7.10 -5.38 -23.00
C PRO A 150 6.17 -4.33 -22.40
N THR A 151 4.97 -4.15 -22.97
CA THR A 151 3.99 -3.18 -22.47
C THR A 151 3.49 -3.56 -21.08
N TRP A 152 3.09 -4.82 -20.89
CA TRP A 152 2.64 -5.33 -19.60
C TRP A 152 3.75 -5.28 -18.55
N LEU A 153 4.98 -5.64 -18.92
CA LEU A 153 6.13 -5.58 -18.01
C LEU A 153 6.34 -4.14 -17.51
N LEU A 154 6.34 -3.15 -18.42
CA LEU A 154 6.49 -1.75 -18.05
C LEU A 154 5.35 -1.25 -17.15
N GLN A 155 4.12 -1.70 -17.40
CA GLN A 155 2.98 -1.39 -16.52
C GLN A 155 3.17 -1.99 -15.12
N GLN A 156 3.57 -3.26 -15.04
CA GLN A 156 3.74 -3.96 -13.78
C GLN A 156 4.84 -3.32 -12.91
N VAL A 157 5.94 -2.89 -13.52
CA VAL A 157 7.03 -2.20 -12.82
C VAL A 157 6.85 -0.68 -12.73
N LYS A 158 5.70 -0.15 -13.14
CA LYS A 158 5.36 1.29 -13.14
C LYS A 158 6.42 2.16 -13.83
N SER A 159 6.98 1.66 -14.94
CA SER A 159 8.07 2.31 -15.69
C SER A 159 9.32 2.61 -14.84
N ALA A 160 9.55 1.86 -13.76
CA ALA A 160 10.76 2.00 -12.95
C ALA A 160 12.01 1.65 -13.79
N PRO A 161 13.04 2.52 -13.80
CA PRO A 161 14.26 2.24 -14.54
C PRO A 161 15.03 1.09 -13.90
N VAL A 162 15.84 0.41 -14.71
CA VAL A 162 16.79 -0.59 -14.22
C VAL A 162 17.88 0.11 -13.43
N THR A 163 18.05 -0.27 -12.17
CA THR A 163 19.06 0.28 -11.26
C THR A 163 20.17 -0.71 -10.94
N GLY A 164 20.01 -1.98 -11.34
CA GLY A 164 21.07 -2.99 -11.26
C GLY A 164 20.52 -4.41 -11.33
N SER A 165 21.25 -5.34 -10.75
CA SER A 165 20.81 -6.72 -10.53
C SER A 165 20.99 -7.10 -9.06
N ARG A 166 20.22 -8.09 -8.61
CA ARG A 166 20.27 -8.65 -7.26
C ARG A 166 20.23 -10.17 -7.35
N SER A 167 21.27 -10.82 -6.84
CA SER A 167 21.31 -12.28 -6.79
C SER A 167 20.44 -12.79 -5.63
N ALA A 168 19.55 -13.75 -5.90
CA ALA A 168 18.71 -14.41 -4.91
C ALA A 168 18.37 -15.83 -5.37
N GLY A 169 18.48 -16.80 -4.47
CA GLY A 169 18.28 -18.22 -4.81
C GLY A 169 19.20 -18.75 -5.91
N GLY A 170 20.39 -18.18 -6.08
CA GLY A 170 21.32 -18.57 -7.16
C GLY A 170 20.92 -18.07 -8.55
N ARG A 171 19.94 -17.15 -8.65
CA ARG A 171 19.55 -16.50 -9.90
C ARG A 171 19.70 -14.99 -9.80
N ASP A 172 20.04 -14.37 -10.92
CA ASP A 172 20.14 -12.92 -11.02
C ASP A 172 18.78 -12.31 -11.39
N TRP A 173 18.27 -11.49 -10.48
CA TRP A 173 17.06 -10.71 -10.69
C TRP A 173 17.45 -9.32 -11.17
N GLU A 174 16.74 -8.81 -12.18
CA GLU A 174 16.86 -7.43 -12.60
C GLU A 174 16.17 -6.53 -11.58
N LEU A 175 16.91 -5.59 -10.99
CA LEU A 175 16.40 -4.64 -10.00
C LEU A 175 15.98 -3.34 -10.68
N ARG A 176 14.75 -2.91 -10.38
CA ARG A 176 14.16 -1.66 -10.84
C ARG A 176 13.66 -0.83 -9.67
N ASP A 177 14.02 0.44 -9.62
CA ASP A 177 13.65 1.36 -8.55
C ASP A 177 13.57 2.80 -9.08
N THR A 178 12.56 3.54 -8.65
CA THR A 178 12.40 4.98 -8.95
C THR A 178 12.96 5.88 -7.85
N GLY A 179 13.38 5.31 -6.72
CA GLY A 179 13.75 6.02 -5.49
C GLY A 179 12.55 6.54 -4.70
N LYS A 180 11.30 6.31 -5.14
CA LYS A 180 10.07 6.85 -4.55
C LYS A 180 9.33 5.88 -3.63
N GLY A 181 10.00 4.81 -3.19
CA GLY A 181 9.51 3.88 -2.17
C GLY A 181 9.32 2.45 -2.67
N GLU A 182 8.66 2.27 -3.82
CA GLU A 182 8.45 0.94 -4.40
C GLU A 182 9.63 0.46 -5.25
N LYS A 183 9.92 -0.83 -5.13
CA LYS A 183 10.97 -1.54 -5.88
C LYS A 183 10.35 -2.70 -6.63
N SER A 184 10.98 -3.08 -7.73
CA SER A 184 10.63 -4.29 -8.47
C SER A 184 11.86 -5.15 -8.73
N MET A 185 11.74 -6.46 -8.54
CA MET A 185 12.70 -7.47 -8.97
C MET A 185 12.06 -8.33 -10.05
N VAL A 186 12.70 -8.44 -11.21
CA VAL A 186 12.20 -9.20 -12.36
C VAL A 186 13.11 -10.38 -12.64
N LEU A 187 12.54 -11.57 -12.81
CA LEU A 187 13.24 -12.78 -13.21
C LEU A 187 12.54 -13.41 -14.41
N VAL A 188 13.31 -13.67 -15.46
CA VAL A 188 12.87 -14.54 -16.56
C VAL A 188 13.34 -15.95 -16.23
N ASP A 189 12.40 -16.83 -15.91
CA ASP A 189 12.66 -18.22 -15.54
C ASP A 189 12.93 -19.09 -16.77
N ALA A 190 13.84 -20.05 -16.63
CA ALA A 190 14.18 -21.00 -17.68
C ALA A 190 12.99 -21.88 -18.13
N GLY A 191 11.98 -22.06 -17.28
CA GLY A 191 10.72 -22.72 -17.61
C GLY A 191 9.73 -21.86 -18.41
N GLY A 192 10.17 -20.70 -18.93
CA GLY A 192 9.40 -19.84 -19.83
C GLY A 192 8.36 -18.96 -19.13
N THR A 193 8.49 -18.75 -17.82
CA THR A 193 7.66 -17.78 -17.09
C THR A 193 8.46 -16.53 -16.73
N THR A 194 7.81 -15.38 -16.71
CA THR A 194 8.36 -14.18 -16.09
C THR A 194 7.75 -14.03 -14.71
N VAL A 195 8.60 -13.83 -13.71
CA VAL A 195 8.21 -13.55 -12.33
C VAL A 195 8.64 -12.15 -11.96
N ILE A 196 7.74 -11.39 -11.33
CA ILE A 196 7.97 -10.03 -10.88
C ILE A 196 7.58 -9.96 -9.41
N LEU A 197 8.50 -9.47 -8.59
CA LEU A 197 8.23 -9.07 -7.21
C LEU A 197 8.17 -7.55 -7.16
N THR A 198 7.09 -6.98 -6.64
CA THR A 198 6.91 -5.51 -6.54
C THR A 198 6.35 -5.14 -5.18
N GLY A 199 6.86 -4.06 -4.57
CA GLY A 199 6.39 -3.64 -3.25
C GLY A 199 7.27 -2.60 -2.57
N SER A 200 6.92 -2.27 -1.32
CA SER A 200 7.56 -1.23 -0.51
C SER A 200 8.58 -1.78 0.51
N ALA A 201 8.74 -3.11 0.56
CA ALA A 201 9.63 -3.78 1.50
C ALA A 201 11.12 -3.45 1.27
N GLN A 202 11.96 -3.81 2.25
CA GLN A 202 13.40 -3.64 2.15
C GLN A 202 14.01 -4.70 1.23
N LEU A 203 15.16 -4.38 0.61
CA LEU A 203 15.78 -5.25 -0.41
C LEU A 203 16.18 -6.63 0.14
N ASP A 204 16.47 -6.75 1.43
CA ASP A 204 16.78 -8.03 2.06
C ASP A 204 15.52 -8.93 2.21
N GLU A 205 14.35 -8.32 2.46
CA GLU A 205 13.06 -9.04 2.48
C GLU A 205 12.69 -9.52 1.08
N PHE A 206 12.93 -8.69 0.06
CA PHE A 206 12.83 -9.09 -1.34
C PHE A 206 13.78 -10.26 -1.66
N THR A 207 15.04 -10.21 -1.22
CA THR A 207 16.02 -11.27 -1.46
C THR A 207 15.58 -12.60 -0.82
N THR A 208 14.99 -12.53 0.37
CA THR A 208 14.48 -13.71 1.09
C THR A 208 13.30 -14.34 0.35
N LEU A 209 12.30 -13.54 -0.03
CA LEU A 209 11.15 -14.02 -0.79
C LEU A 209 11.56 -14.53 -2.17
N ALA A 210 12.44 -13.81 -2.88
CA ALA A 210 12.99 -14.21 -4.17
C ALA A 210 13.70 -15.57 -4.10
N THR A 211 14.46 -15.83 -3.03
CA THR A 211 15.10 -17.13 -2.80
C THR A 211 14.07 -18.25 -2.65
N ALA A 212 12.99 -18.02 -1.88
CA ALA A 212 11.91 -18.99 -1.74
C ALA A 212 11.16 -19.24 -3.06
N VAL A 213 10.96 -18.18 -3.87
CA VAL A 213 10.36 -18.27 -5.20
C VAL A 213 11.21 -19.12 -6.12
N VAL A 214 12.52 -18.86 -6.21
CA VAL A 214 13.42 -19.66 -7.04
C VAL A 214 13.40 -21.13 -6.62
N LYS A 215 13.47 -21.42 -5.31
CA LYS A 215 13.35 -22.79 -4.80
C LYS A 215 12.04 -23.48 -5.25
N ALA A 216 10.91 -22.76 -5.24
CA ALA A 216 9.64 -23.30 -5.71
C ALA A 216 9.62 -23.55 -7.23
N LEU A 217 10.22 -22.66 -8.02
CA LEU A 217 10.37 -22.83 -9.47
C LEU A 217 11.26 -24.04 -9.80
N ASP A 218 12.36 -24.23 -9.07
CA ASP A 218 13.30 -25.34 -9.28
C ASP A 218 12.72 -26.70 -8.84
N THR A 219 11.96 -26.71 -7.74
CA THR A 219 11.25 -27.93 -7.29
C THR A 219 10.29 -28.43 -8.38
N LYS A 220 9.65 -27.52 -9.11
CA LYS A 220 8.83 -27.85 -10.28
C LYS A 220 9.67 -28.34 -11.45
N ALA A 221 10.83 -27.73 -11.73
CA ALA A 221 11.72 -28.20 -12.79
C ALA A 221 12.17 -29.66 -12.55
N GLY A 222 12.51 -30.01 -11.30
CA GLY A 222 12.91 -31.36 -10.89
C GLY A 222 11.77 -32.40 -10.87
N ALA A 223 10.51 -31.97 -10.82
CA ALA A 223 9.34 -32.86 -10.84
C ALA A 223 8.85 -33.21 -12.26
N SER A 224 9.55 -32.77 -13.31
CA SER A 224 9.24 -33.20 -14.68
C SER A 224 9.60 -34.69 -14.86
N PRO A 225 8.67 -35.56 -15.27
CA PRO A 225 8.94 -36.98 -15.50
C PRO A 225 9.76 -37.13 -16.79
N GLY A 226 11.08 -37.07 -16.67
CA GLY A 226 11.98 -37.20 -17.81
C GLY A 226 13.37 -37.76 -17.49
N SER A 227 13.74 -37.93 -16.22
CA SER A 227 14.97 -38.64 -15.88
C SER A 227 14.65 -40.12 -15.68
N THR A 228 14.57 -40.85 -16.80
CA THR A 228 14.81 -42.29 -16.81
C THR A 228 16.13 -42.54 -16.09
N ALA A 229 16.05 -42.97 -14.83
CA ALA A 229 17.14 -43.64 -14.17
C ALA A 229 17.51 -44.84 -15.06
N VAL A 230 18.61 -44.69 -15.80
CA VAL A 230 19.26 -45.79 -16.49
C VAL A 230 19.71 -46.73 -15.39
N ALA A 231 18.89 -47.74 -15.10
CA ALA A 231 19.30 -48.88 -14.32
C ALA A 231 20.45 -49.55 -15.10
N THR A 232 21.68 -49.28 -14.66
CA THR A 232 22.86 -49.99 -15.13
C THR A 232 22.70 -51.46 -14.77
N VAL A 233 22.18 -52.23 -15.71
CA VAL A 233 22.33 -53.69 -15.73
C VAL A 233 23.82 -54.00 -15.80
N SER A 234 24.36 -54.51 -14.70
CA SER A 234 25.72 -55.07 -14.67
C SER A 234 25.71 -56.43 -15.37
N PRO A 235 26.56 -56.68 -16.39
CA PRO A 235 26.81 -58.02 -16.89
C PRO A 235 28.17 -58.51 -16.39
N SER A 236 28.21 -59.58 -15.59
CA SER A 236 29.24 -60.64 -15.60
C SER A 236 29.32 -61.35 -14.25
N ALA A 237 29.10 -62.66 -14.28
CA ALA A 237 30.23 -63.59 -14.33
C ALA A 237 29.71 -64.97 -14.73
N ALA A 238 30.18 -65.46 -15.89
CA ALA A 238 30.11 -66.85 -16.25
C ALA A 238 31.18 -67.63 -15.46
N THR A 239 30.84 -68.81 -14.95
CA THR A 239 31.82 -69.80 -14.50
C THR A 239 31.36 -71.17 -14.99
N SER A 240 32.18 -71.77 -15.84
CA SER A 240 32.22 -73.19 -16.22
C SER A 240 33.55 -73.43 -16.95
N PRO A 241 34.05 -74.67 -17.08
CA PRO A 241 33.56 -75.94 -16.54
C PRO A 241 34.36 -76.47 -15.33
#